data_AF-W1YBH5-F1
#
_entry.id   AF-W1YBH5-F1
#
_cell.length_a   1.000
_cell.length_b   1.000
_cell.length_c   1.000
_cell.angle_alpha   90.00
_cell.angle_beta   90.00
_cell.angle_gamma   90.00
#
_symmetry.space_group_name_H-M   'P 1'
#
loop_
_entity.id
_entity.type
_entity.pdbx_description
1 polymer ?
#
loop_
_entity_poly.entity_id
_entity_poly.type
_entity_poly.pdbx_seq_one_letter_code
_entity_poly.pdbx_strand_id
1 'polypeptide(L)' 'CPITAEDTSGTLYDKLAELGPQGLITTLKQLADGTAKPEVQDETLVTYAEKLSKEEARIDWSLSAAQLERCIRAFN' A
#
# COMPACT_ATOMS: atom_id res chain seq x y z
N CYS A 1 -0.99 -7.85 -4.93
CA CYS A 1 0.20 -8.71 -4.77
C CYS A 1 0.42 -8.98 -3.28
N PRO A 2 1.01 -10.14 -2.88
CA PRO A 2 1.40 -10.34 -1.49
C PRO A 2 2.57 -9.43 -1.10
N ILE A 3 2.61 -9.00 0.16
CA ILE A 3 3.77 -8.35 0.79
C ILE A 3 4.56 -9.44 1.51
N THR A 4 5.81 -9.67 1.11
CA THR A 4 6.67 -10.71 1.71
C THR A 4 7.55 -10.14 2.83
N ALA A 5 8.29 -11.01 3.52
CA ALA A 5 9.19 -10.59 4.59
C ALA A 5 10.39 -9.76 4.06
N GLU A 6 10.65 -9.84 2.76
CA GLU A 6 11.76 -9.19 2.07
C GLU A 6 11.33 -7.88 1.40
N ASP A 7 10.04 -7.57 1.39
CA ASP A 7 9.54 -6.36 0.72
C ASP A 7 9.86 -5.09 1.52
N THR A 8 10.36 -4.09 0.79
CA THR A 8 10.44 -2.69 1.22
C THR A 8 9.34 -1.86 0.55
N SER A 9 9.23 -0.60 0.92
CA SER A 9 8.32 0.31 0.21
C SER A 9 8.71 0.46 -1.27
N GLY A 10 10.01 0.49 -1.58
CA GLY A 10 10.51 0.47 -2.96
C GLY A 10 10.10 -0.78 -3.75
N THR A 11 10.32 -1.98 -3.24
CA THR A 11 9.99 -3.22 -3.98
C THR A 11 8.48 -3.41 -4.15
N LEU A 12 7.70 -3.02 -3.13
CA LEU A 12 6.24 -3.04 -3.23
C LEU A 12 5.74 -2.00 -4.24
N TYR A 13 6.36 -0.81 -4.27
CA TYR A 13 6.06 0.22 -5.27
C TYR A 13 6.26 -0.33 -6.69
N ASP A 14 7.39 -0.98 -6.98
CA ASP A 14 7.66 -1.53 -8.32
C ASP A 14 6.60 -2.56 -8.72
N LYS A 15 6.25 -3.48 -7.80
CA LYS A 15 5.17 -4.46 -8.03
C LYS A 15 3.83 -3.79 -8.33
N LEU A 16 3.49 -2.72 -7.61
CA LEU A 16 2.24 -1.99 -7.82
C LEU A 16 2.27 -1.12 -9.07
N ALA A 17 3.44 -0.60 -9.46
CA ALA A 17 3.63 0.17 -10.67
C ALA A 17 3.40 -0.67 -11.93
N GLU A 18 3.66 -1.98 -11.87
CA GLU A 18 3.30 -2.92 -12.95
C GLU A 18 1.80 -3.24 -13.00
N LEU A 19 1.17 -3.41 -11.83
CA LEU A 19 -0.24 -3.82 -11.73
C LEU A 19 -1.22 -2.66 -11.94
N GLY A 20 -0.86 -1.45 -11.52
CA GLY A 20 -1.72 -0.26 -11.58
C GLY A 20 -2.21 0.05 -13.00
N PRO A 21 -1.34 0.16 -14.02
CA PRO A 21 -1.75 0.41 -15.39
C PRO A 21 -2.71 -0.65 -15.93
N GLN A 22 -2.48 -1.92 -15.61
CA GLN A 22 -3.36 -3.02 -16.03
C GLN A 22 -4.76 -2.85 -15.42
N GLY A 23 -4.83 -2.62 -14.10
CA GLY A 23 -6.10 -2.39 -13.41
C GLY A 23 -6.85 -1.16 -13.94
N LEU A 24 -6.12 -0.07 -14.23
CA LEU A 24 -6.70 1.15 -14.80
C LEU A 24 -7.33 0.89 -16.18
N ILE A 25 -6.59 0.27 -17.10
CA ILE A 25 -7.09 0.00 -18.46
C ILE A 25 -8.30 -0.95 -18.43
N THR A 26 -8.25 -2.00 -17.60
CA THR A 26 -9.41 -2.89 -17.40
C THR A 26 -10.63 -2.12 -16.89
N THR A 27 -10.45 -1.25 -15.90
CA THR A 27 -11.54 -0.45 -15.32
C THR A 27 -12.13 0.53 -16.34
N LEU A 28 -11.28 1.24 -17.09
CA LEU A 28 -11.73 2.16 -18.14
C LEU A 28 -12.55 1.45 -19.21
N LYS A 29 -12.16 0.23 -19.59
CA LYS A 29 -12.95 -0.59 -20.53
C LYS A 29 -14.31 -0.95 -19.94
N GLN A 30 -14.37 -1.41 -18.69
CA GLN A 30 -15.64 -1.73 -18.02
C GLN A 30 -16.57 -0.52 -17.92
N LEU A 31 -16.02 0.67 -17.68
CA LEU A 31 -16.78 1.92 -17.66
C LEU A 31 -17.33 2.25 -19.05
N ALA A 32 -16.50 2.17 -20.10
CA ALA A 32 -16.92 2.42 -21.47
C ALA A 32 -18.00 1.43 -21.96
N ASP A 33 -17.87 0.17 -21.57
CA ASP A 33 -18.82 -0.90 -21.93
C ASP A 33 -20.09 -0.87 -21.05
N GLY A 34 -20.16 -0.01 -20.03
CA GLY A 34 -21.29 0.05 -19.08
C GLY A 34 -21.40 -1.19 -18.18
N THR A 35 -20.32 -1.95 -18.00
CA THR A 35 -20.28 -3.21 -17.24
C THR A 35 -19.62 -3.08 -15.87
N ALA A 36 -19.07 -1.89 -15.55
CA ALA A 36 -18.48 -1.61 -14.24
C ALA A 36 -19.51 -1.82 -13.10
N LYS A 37 -19.05 -2.40 -11.99
CA LYS A 37 -19.85 -2.62 -10.78
C LYS A 37 -19.22 -1.84 -9.63
N PRO A 38 -19.70 -0.61 -9.34
CA PRO A 38 -19.22 0.15 -8.20
C PRO A 38 -19.55 -0.56 -6.89
N GLU A 39 -18.63 -0.52 -5.93
CA GLU A 39 -18.80 -1.04 -4.58
C GLU A 39 -18.71 0.13 -3.59
N VAL A 40 -19.72 0.27 -2.73
CA VAL A 40 -19.72 1.28 -1.66
C VAL A 40 -18.80 0.81 -0.55
N GLN A 41 -17.91 1.69 -0.08
CA GLN A 41 -16.97 1.36 1.00
C GLN A 41 -17.72 1.21 2.34
N ASP A 42 -17.30 0.24 3.15
CA ASP A 42 -17.73 0.12 4.53
C ASP A 42 -16.90 1.07 5.40
N GLU A 43 -17.54 2.14 5.87
CA GLU A 43 -16.91 3.18 6.71
C GLU A 43 -16.29 2.63 7.99
N THR A 44 -16.72 1.47 8.48
CA THR A 44 -16.15 0.84 9.69
C THR A 44 -14.77 0.21 9.46
N LEU A 45 -14.37 0.03 8.20
CA LEU A 45 -13.09 -0.57 7.81
C LEU A 45 -12.07 0.47 7.31
N VAL A 46 -12.45 1.74 7.23
CA VAL A 46 -11.60 2.80 6.72
C VAL A 46 -10.46 3.12 7.70
N THR A 47 -9.24 3.22 7.16
CA THR A 47 -8.05 3.65 7.90
C THR A 47 -7.27 4.67 7.09
N TYR A 48 -6.59 5.60 7.77
CA TYR A 48 -5.73 6.59 7.13
C TYR A 48 -4.27 6.14 7.09
N ALA A 49 -3.67 6.21 5.90
CA ALA A 49 -2.23 6.08 5.71
C ALA A 49 -1.60 7.48 5.74
N GLU A 50 -1.26 7.95 6.94
CA GLU A 50 -0.69 9.27 7.14
C GLU A 50 0.67 9.43 6.46
N LYS A 51 0.98 10.66 6.05
CA LYS A 51 2.27 10.97 5.43
C LYS A 51 3.39 10.80 6.46
N LEU A 52 4.42 10.05 6.07
CA LEU A 52 5.62 9.89 6.88
C LEU A 52 6.30 11.23 7.19
N SER A 53 6.68 11.38 8.45
CA SER A 53 7.50 12.46 8.99
C SER A 53 8.94 11.99 9.23
N LYS A 54 9.88 12.94 9.37
CA LYS A 54 11.28 12.59 9.67
C LYS A 54 11.43 12.06 11.09
N GLU A 55 10.57 12.53 11.99
CA GLU A 55 10.52 12.17 13.39
C GLU A 55 10.12 10.70 13.56
N GLU A 56 9.19 10.20 12.76
CA GLU A 56 8.78 8.78 12.74
C GLU A 56 9.87 7.84 12.25
N ALA A 57 10.80 8.32 11.42
CA ALA A 57 11.94 7.53 10.96
C ALA A 57 13.03 7.36 12.04
N ARG A 58 12.94 8.07 13.17
CA ARG A 58 13.86 7.88 14.30
C ARG A 58 13.51 6.56 15.01
N ILE A 59 14.50 5.69 15.14
CA ILE A 59 14.32 4.40 15.83
C ILE A 59 13.97 4.63 17.30
N ASP A 60 12.79 4.16 17.70
CA ASP A 60 12.36 4.03 19.08
C ASP A 60 12.63 2.61 19.60
N TRP A 61 13.71 2.46 20.35
CA TRP A 61 14.14 1.18 20.91
C TRP A 61 13.21 0.60 22.00
N SER A 62 12.17 1.34 22.41
CA SER A 62 11.13 0.78 23.27
C SER A 62 10.16 -0.16 22.54
N LEU A 63 10.12 -0.10 21.20
CA LEU A 63 9.30 -0.96 20.37
C LEU A 63 9.86 -2.38 20.26
N SER A 64 8.99 -3.33 19.93
CA SER A 64 9.41 -4.71 19.68
C SER A 64 10.33 -4.81 18.46
N ALA A 65 11.25 -5.77 18.46
CA ALA A 65 12.14 -6.03 17.33
C ALA A 65 11.37 -6.25 16.01
N ALA A 66 10.21 -6.91 16.06
CA ALA A 66 9.36 -7.13 14.90
C ALA A 66 8.73 -5.84 14.35
N GLN A 67 8.38 -4.89 15.22
CA GLN A 67 7.89 -3.57 14.78
C GLN A 67 9.04 -2.77 14.15
N LEU A 68 10.19 -2.74 14.80
CA LEU A 68 11.38 -2.05 14.29
C LEU A 68 11.81 -2.57 12.92
N GLU A 69 11.83 -3.89 12.74
CA GLU A 69 12.14 -4.55 11.47
C GLU A 69 11.19 -4.11 10.34
N ARG A 70 9.88 -4.01 10.62
CA ARG A 70 8.88 -3.50 9.66
C ARG A 70 9.07 -2.03 9.35
N CYS A 71 9.34 -1.19 10.35
CA CYS A 71 9.62 0.24 10.14
C CYS A 71 10.84 0.43 9.24
N ILE A 72 11.91 -0.35 9.45
CA ILE A 72 13.12 -0.29 8.62
C ILE A 72 12.81 -0.60 7.15
N ARG A 73 12.00 -1.62 6.88
CA ARG A 73 11.60 -1.96 5.50
C ARG A 73 10.62 -0.95 4.91
N ALA A 74 9.68 -0.46 5.70
CA ALA A 74 8.66 0.50 5.24
C ALA A 74 9.24 1.90 4.94
N PHE A 75 10.33 2.30 5.60
CA PHE A 75 10.94 3.63 5.40
C PHE A 75 12.11 3.61 4.40
N ASN A 76 12.28 2.51 3.68
CA ASN A 76 13.29 2.31 2.63
C ASN A 76 12.67 2.39 1.23
#